data_AF-A0A4P9Z498-F1
#
_entry.id   AF-A0A4P9Z498-F1
#
_cell.length_a   1.000
_cell.length_b   1.000
_cell.length_c   1.000
_cell.angle_alpha   90.00
_cell.angle_beta   90.00
_cell.angle_gamma   90.00
#
_symmetry.space_group_name_H-M   'P 1'
#
loop_
_entity.id
_entity.type
_entity.pdbx_description
1 polymer ?
#
loop_
_entity_poly.entity_id
_entity_poly.type
_entity_poly.pdbx_seq_one_letter_code
_entity_poly.pdbx_strand_id
1 'polypeptide(L)'
;MLAATQSVRYESSEGGGLLGWFRRGKGKAEETVPAAGEEATPSTAAAAEKIIDSVAVTPENIDAIEAMVAPRTPGWMEKLYAAPSELNIEHINEAVQDAIRTHHRSGEAALANWQEVPLRPLRFKYEVVAQAMAACHTRLPNRLLNNVTTGYELAQALHDQAVATSPHAYVAQPASIEHKVARYFEEKVEELPPNVTFIKFNKQAKREVSKVIPA
;
A
#
# COMPACT_ATOMS: atom_id res chain seq x y z
N MET A 1 57.48 -20.06 36.37
CA MET A 1 58.28 -18.94 35.83
C MET A 1 57.78 -18.60 34.44
N LEU A 2 57.77 -17.30 34.14
CA LEU A 2 57.04 -16.62 33.07
C LEU A 2 57.49 -16.99 31.65
N ALA A 3 56.55 -16.96 30.71
CA ALA A 3 56.80 -16.44 29.36
C ALA A 3 55.48 -15.88 28.79
N ALA A 4 55.31 -14.57 28.95
CA ALA A 4 54.28 -13.78 28.29
C ALA A 4 54.82 -13.32 26.93
N THR A 5 54.07 -13.55 25.86
CA THR A 5 54.33 -13.00 24.53
C THR A 5 53.28 -11.94 24.24
N GLN A 6 53.72 -10.69 24.15
CA GLN A 6 52.93 -9.53 23.74
C GLN A 6 53.40 -9.02 22.37
N SER A 7 52.43 -8.38 21.70
CA SER A 7 52.57 -7.25 20.76
C SER A 7 52.93 -7.58 19.31
N VAL A 8 52.05 -7.15 18.39
CA VAL A 8 52.35 -6.05 17.45
C VAL A 8 51.07 -5.27 17.16
N ARG A 9 51.08 -3.96 17.47
CA ARG A 9 50.18 -2.94 16.91
C ARG A 9 50.71 -2.50 15.54
N TYR A 10 49.83 -2.32 14.57
CA TYR A 10 50.09 -1.45 13.42
C TYR A 10 49.14 -0.25 13.47
N GLU A 11 49.72 0.91 13.75
CA GLU A 11 49.18 2.21 13.36
C GLU A 11 49.41 2.35 11.85
N SER A 12 48.38 2.75 11.10
CA SER A 12 48.55 3.20 9.72
C SER A 12 47.93 4.57 9.54
N SER A 13 48.71 5.40 8.86
CA SER A 13 48.73 6.85 8.83
C SER A 13 47.46 7.54 8.37
N GLU A 14 47.24 8.69 8.99
CA GLU A 14 46.61 9.87 8.41
C GLU A 14 47.13 10.15 6.99
N GLY A 15 46.19 10.28 6.06
CA GLY A 15 46.41 10.82 4.71
C GLY A 15 45.32 11.83 4.42
N GLY A 16 45.58 13.09 4.78
CA GLY A 16 44.74 14.23 4.43
C GLY A 16 44.69 14.45 2.92
N GLY A 17 43.50 14.72 2.41
CA GLY A 17 43.24 15.11 1.02
C GLY A 17 42.09 16.11 0.98
N LEU A 18 42.39 17.34 1.38
CA LEU A 18 41.55 18.52 1.28
C LEU A 18 41.52 19.02 -0.17
N LEU A 19 40.39 19.65 -0.54
CA LEU A 19 40.17 20.55 -1.68
C LEU A 19 39.91 19.92 -3.07
N GLY A 20 38.64 19.95 -3.44
CA GLY A 20 38.25 20.95 -4.44
C GLY A 20 37.36 20.45 -5.57
N TRP A 21 36.46 21.35 -5.98
CA TRP A 21 35.78 21.39 -7.27
C TRP A 21 34.64 20.39 -7.47
N PHE A 22 33.42 20.75 -7.03
CA PHE A 22 32.33 20.77 -8.00
C PHE A 22 31.44 22.00 -7.82
N ARG A 23 31.40 22.74 -8.92
CA ARG A 23 30.92 24.10 -9.07
C ARG A 23 29.41 24.08 -9.23
N ARG A 24 28.79 24.93 -8.42
CA ARG A 24 27.40 25.38 -8.42
C ARG A 24 26.91 25.74 -9.85
N GLY A 25 26.05 24.91 -10.43
CA GLY A 25 25.24 25.25 -11.61
C GLY A 25 23.84 25.68 -11.18
N LYS A 26 23.67 26.95 -10.77
CA LYS A 26 22.35 27.58 -10.65
C LYS A 26 21.88 27.94 -12.07
N GLY A 27 21.23 27.00 -12.75
CA GLY A 27 20.37 27.32 -13.88
C GLY A 27 19.08 27.95 -13.35
N LYS A 28 18.96 29.28 -13.45
CA LYS A 28 17.67 29.96 -13.41
C LYS A 28 16.96 29.61 -14.71
N ALA A 29 16.01 28.67 -14.66
CA ALA A 29 14.97 28.61 -15.67
C ALA A 29 13.95 29.69 -15.30
N GLU A 30 13.95 30.79 -16.04
CA GLU A 30 12.80 31.68 -16.14
C GLU A 30 11.70 30.89 -16.85
N GLU A 31 10.80 30.31 -16.07
CA GLU A 31 9.57 29.73 -16.58
C GLU A 31 8.56 30.87 -16.74
N THR A 32 8.47 31.37 -17.96
CA THR A 32 7.39 32.25 -18.43
C THR A 32 6.06 31.53 -18.26
N VAL A 33 5.27 31.96 -17.29
CA VAL A 33 3.87 31.57 -17.11
C VAL A 33 3.05 32.21 -18.23
N PRO A 34 2.45 31.44 -19.16
CA PRO A 34 1.42 31.99 -20.02
C PRO A 34 0.16 32.27 -19.18
N ALA A 35 -0.26 33.52 -19.18
CA ALA A 35 -1.57 33.94 -18.69
C ALA A 35 -2.66 33.29 -19.55
N ALA A 36 -3.14 32.13 -19.11
CA ALA A 36 -4.35 31.52 -19.64
C ALA A 36 -5.55 32.20 -18.97
N GLY A 37 -6.30 32.94 -19.76
CA GLY A 37 -7.57 33.55 -19.35
C GLY A 37 -8.57 32.48 -18.93
N GLU A 38 -9.08 32.61 -17.72
CA GLU A 38 -10.30 31.95 -17.27
C GLU A 38 -11.49 32.53 -18.05
N GLU A 39 -11.89 31.86 -19.13
CA GLU A 39 -13.28 31.94 -19.58
C GLU A 39 -14.10 30.96 -18.75
N ALA A 40 -14.80 31.50 -17.75
CA ALA A 40 -15.80 30.78 -16.98
C ALA A 40 -16.97 30.38 -17.89
N THR A 41 -16.95 29.14 -18.38
CA THR A 41 -18.14 28.54 -19.00
C THR A 41 -19.21 28.30 -17.93
N PRO A 42 -20.47 28.73 -18.15
CA PRO A 42 -21.53 28.54 -17.18
C PRO A 42 -21.88 27.04 -17.02
N SER A 43 -21.68 26.55 -15.80
CA SER A 43 -22.44 25.52 -15.09
C SER A 43 -23.24 24.53 -15.95
N THR A 44 -22.58 23.46 -16.40
CA THR A 44 -23.23 22.20 -16.84
C THR A 44 -23.76 21.36 -15.68
N ALA A 45 -23.44 21.71 -14.43
CA ALA A 45 -23.93 21.00 -13.25
C ALA A 45 -25.44 21.26 -12.98
N ALA A 46 -25.94 22.46 -13.29
CA ALA A 46 -27.35 22.78 -13.06
C ALA A 46 -28.32 22.17 -14.10
N ALA A 47 -27.81 21.66 -15.23
CA ALA A 47 -28.64 21.01 -16.25
C ALA A 47 -28.83 19.50 -15.99
N ALA A 48 -28.00 18.87 -15.14
CA ALA A 48 -28.07 17.44 -14.87
C ALA A 48 -29.11 17.07 -13.80
N GLU A 49 -29.42 17.96 -12.85
CA GLU A 49 -30.39 17.65 -11.78
C GLU A 49 -31.86 17.67 -12.25
N LYS A 50 -32.17 18.28 -13.39
CA LYS A 50 -33.57 18.42 -13.85
C LYS A 50 -34.11 17.25 -14.69
N ILE A 51 -33.28 16.23 -14.96
CA ILE A 51 -33.68 15.07 -15.79
C ILE A 51 -34.08 13.86 -14.91
N ILE A 52 -33.73 13.85 -13.63
CA ILE A 52 -33.86 12.65 -12.78
C ILE A 52 -35.28 12.49 -12.22
N ASP A 53 -36.08 13.56 -12.14
CA ASP A 53 -37.42 13.50 -11.53
C ASP A 53 -38.55 13.02 -12.47
N SER A 54 -38.29 12.78 -13.77
CA SER A 54 -39.36 12.40 -14.72
C SER A 54 -39.27 10.98 -15.28
N VAL A 55 -38.31 10.16 -14.85
CA VAL A 55 -38.20 8.77 -15.34
C VAL A 55 -39.00 7.86 -14.41
N ALA A 56 -40.23 7.55 -14.80
CA ALA A 56 -41.03 6.52 -14.14
C ALA A 56 -40.27 5.18 -14.19
N VAL A 57 -39.88 4.67 -13.03
CA VAL A 57 -39.20 3.37 -12.90
C VAL A 57 -40.21 2.28 -13.22
N THR A 58 -40.23 1.83 -14.48
CA THR A 58 -40.96 0.63 -14.90
C THR A 58 -40.11 -0.61 -14.63
N PRO A 59 -40.71 -1.78 -14.35
CA PRO A 59 -39.97 -3.02 -14.11
C PRO A 59 -39.07 -3.42 -15.27
N GLU A 60 -39.40 -3.04 -16.51
CA GLU A 60 -38.57 -3.27 -17.70
C GLU A 60 -37.28 -2.41 -17.71
N ASN A 61 -37.27 -1.27 -17.02
CA ASN A 61 -36.10 -0.38 -16.95
C ASN A 61 -35.15 -0.75 -15.79
N ILE A 62 -35.60 -1.57 -14.83
CA ILE A 62 -34.78 -1.95 -13.67
C ILE A 62 -33.57 -2.78 -14.11
N ASP A 63 -33.76 -3.74 -15.01
CA ASP A 63 -32.66 -4.58 -15.53
C ASP A 63 -31.64 -3.74 -16.34
N ALA A 64 -32.11 -2.74 -17.09
CA ALA A 64 -31.25 -1.82 -17.82
C ALA A 64 -30.46 -0.89 -16.89
N ILE A 65 -31.08 -0.43 -15.79
CA ILE A 65 -30.42 0.37 -14.76
C ILE A 65 -29.43 -0.48 -13.97
N GLU A 66 -29.76 -1.73 -13.62
CA GLU A 66 -28.80 -2.66 -12.98
C GLU A 66 -27.61 -2.96 -13.89
N ALA A 67 -27.82 -3.10 -15.21
CA ALA A 67 -26.73 -3.26 -16.17
C ALA A 67 -25.85 -1.99 -16.30
N MET A 68 -26.42 -0.80 -16.12
CA MET A 68 -25.67 0.47 -16.12
C MET A 68 -24.97 0.76 -14.77
N VAL A 69 -25.52 0.25 -13.66
CA VAL A 69 -25.04 0.48 -12.29
C VAL A 69 -24.14 -0.67 -11.80
N ALA A 70 -24.09 -1.79 -12.51
CA ALA A 70 -23.08 -2.83 -12.29
C ALA A 70 -21.71 -2.13 -12.23
N PRO A 71 -20.96 -2.28 -11.13
CA PRO A 71 -19.73 -1.54 -10.95
C PRO A 71 -18.85 -1.86 -12.15
N ARG A 72 -18.56 -0.84 -12.96
CA ARG A 72 -17.49 -0.87 -13.94
C ARG A 72 -16.17 -0.92 -13.16
N THR A 73 -15.92 -2.01 -12.45
CA THR A 73 -14.56 -2.40 -12.11
C THR A 73 -13.86 -2.51 -13.46
N PRO A 74 -12.88 -1.64 -13.74
CA PRO A 74 -12.21 -1.67 -15.02
C PRO A 74 -11.69 -3.09 -15.24
N GLY A 75 -11.98 -3.72 -16.38
CA GLY A 75 -11.59 -5.11 -16.65
C GLY A 75 -10.08 -5.37 -16.56
N TRP A 76 -9.26 -4.33 -16.44
CA TRP A 76 -7.84 -4.45 -16.12
C TRP A 76 -7.57 -4.78 -14.64
N MET A 77 -8.45 -4.47 -13.70
CA MET A 77 -8.30 -4.85 -12.29
C MET A 77 -8.59 -6.34 -12.07
N GLU A 78 -9.58 -6.90 -12.79
CA GLU A 78 -10.01 -8.29 -12.59
C GLU A 78 -8.98 -9.31 -13.11
N LYS A 79 -8.18 -8.93 -14.12
CA LYS A 79 -7.08 -9.75 -14.63
C LYS A 79 -5.79 -9.70 -13.80
N LEU A 80 -5.69 -8.80 -12.82
CA LEU A 80 -4.50 -8.66 -11.99
C LEU A 80 -4.53 -9.50 -10.70
N TYR A 81 -5.66 -10.15 -10.39
CA TYR A 81 -5.85 -10.89 -9.14
C TYR A 81 -6.43 -12.28 -9.36
N ALA A 82 -5.97 -13.00 -10.39
CA ALA A 82 -6.06 -14.46 -10.30
C ALA A 82 -5.24 -14.85 -9.07
N ALA A 83 -5.91 -15.25 -7.99
CA ALA A 83 -5.28 -15.56 -6.71
C ALA A 83 -4.15 -16.56 -6.97
N PRO A 84 -2.87 -16.17 -6.82
CA PRO A 84 -1.78 -17.09 -7.03
C PRO A 84 -1.99 -18.25 -6.06
N SER A 85 -1.88 -19.47 -6.56
CA SER A 85 -1.70 -20.66 -5.75
C SER A 85 -0.66 -20.36 -4.67
N GLU A 86 -1.04 -20.56 -3.41
CA GLU A 86 -0.27 -20.33 -2.17
C GLU A 86 1.19 -19.91 -2.41
N LEU A 87 1.49 -18.62 -2.24
CA LEU A 87 2.85 -18.08 -2.36
C LEU A 87 3.75 -18.77 -1.32
N ASN A 88 4.50 -19.78 -1.77
CA ASN A 88 5.52 -20.43 -0.97
C ASN A 88 6.67 -19.45 -0.69
N ILE A 89 7.24 -19.51 0.52
CA ILE A 89 8.38 -18.70 0.95
C ILE A 89 9.56 -18.85 -0.01
N GLU A 90 9.74 -20.05 -0.57
CA GLU A 90 10.81 -20.36 -1.53
C GLU A 90 10.71 -19.51 -2.80
N HIS A 91 9.50 -19.34 -3.35
CA HIS A 91 9.29 -18.50 -4.54
C HIS A 91 9.56 -17.02 -4.25
N ILE A 92 9.23 -16.55 -3.04
CA ILE A 92 9.52 -15.17 -2.62
C ILE A 92 11.04 -14.96 -2.54
N ASN A 93 11.75 -15.91 -1.93
CA ASN A 93 13.20 -15.86 -1.81
C ASN A 93 13.89 -15.88 -3.18
N GLU A 94 13.45 -16.76 -4.09
CA GLU A 94 13.96 -16.85 -5.46
C GLU A 94 13.71 -15.54 -6.22
N ALA A 95 12.50 -14.98 -6.13
CA ALA A 95 12.16 -13.71 -6.78
C ALA A 95 13.02 -12.54 -6.28
N VAL A 96 13.26 -12.44 -4.96
CA VAL A 96 14.14 -11.42 -4.39
C VAL A 96 15.60 -11.64 -4.81
N GLN A 97 16.05 -12.89 -4.79
CA GLN A 97 17.41 -13.26 -5.21
C GLN A 97 17.66 -12.91 -6.68
N ASP A 98 16.71 -13.19 -7.57
CA ASP A 98 16.78 -12.85 -8.99
C ASP A 98 16.70 -11.34 -9.26
N ALA A 99 15.89 -10.61 -8.50
CA ALA A 99 15.86 -9.15 -8.58
C ALA A 99 17.21 -8.55 -8.16
N ILE A 100 17.82 -9.05 -7.07
CA ILE A 100 19.16 -8.63 -6.66
C ILE A 100 20.20 -9.01 -7.71
N ARG A 101 20.16 -10.24 -8.25
CA ARG A 101 21.05 -10.70 -9.33
C ARG A 101 21.02 -9.79 -10.55
N THR A 102 19.83 -9.36 -10.94
CA THR A 102 19.63 -8.53 -12.14
C THR A 102 20.24 -7.14 -11.98
N HIS A 103 20.09 -6.54 -10.80
CA HIS A 103 20.45 -5.14 -10.57
C HIS A 103 21.79 -4.92 -9.83
N HIS A 104 22.34 -5.95 -9.20
CA HIS A 104 23.58 -5.85 -8.43
C HIS A 104 24.81 -6.00 -9.33
N ARG A 105 25.63 -4.94 -9.42
CA ARG A 105 26.79 -4.89 -10.33
C ARG A 105 27.95 -5.80 -9.95
N SER A 106 28.00 -6.31 -8.71
CA SER A 106 29.20 -6.96 -8.18
C SER A 106 29.33 -8.48 -8.45
N GLY A 107 28.50 -9.06 -9.32
CA GLY A 107 28.63 -10.46 -9.73
C GLY A 107 28.21 -11.50 -8.67
N GLU A 108 28.50 -12.77 -8.96
CA GLU A 108 28.01 -13.98 -8.25
C GLU A 108 28.30 -14.04 -6.74
N ALA A 109 29.31 -13.34 -6.24
CA ALA A 109 29.63 -13.35 -4.81
C ALA A 109 28.50 -12.73 -3.95
N ALA A 110 27.75 -11.76 -4.48
CA ALA A 110 26.63 -11.16 -3.77
C ALA A 110 25.40 -12.09 -3.69
N LEU A 111 25.35 -13.12 -4.54
CA LEU A 111 24.25 -14.09 -4.57
C LEU A 111 24.32 -15.10 -3.44
N ALA A 112 25.52 -15.44 -2.97
CA ALA A 112 25.69 -16.37 -1.84
C ALA A 112 25.10 -15.79 -0.55
N ASN A 113 25.25 -14.48 -0.34
CA ASN A 113 24.79 -13.77 0.84
C ASN A 113 23.74 -12.71 0.49
N TRP A 114 22.81 -13.01 -0.42
CA TRP A 114 21.82 -12.06 -0.92
C TRP A 114 20.97 -11.43 0.19
N GLN A 115 20.78 -12.15 1.30
CA GLN A 115 20.04 -11.73 2.48
C GLN A 115 20.66 -10.50 3.15
N GLU A 116 21.99 -10.43 3.19
CA GLU A 116 22.74 -9.37 3.86
C GLU A 116 23.03 -8.17 2.93
N VAL A 117 22.67 -8.26 1.64
CA VAL A 117 22.93 -7.21 0.67
C VAL A 117 22.18 -5.93 1.08
N PRO A 118 22.89 -4.82 1.33
CA PRO A 118 22.26 -3.58 1.77
C PRO A 118 21.58 -2.87 0.60
N LEU A 119 20.28 -2.63 0.72
CA LEU A 119 19.46 -1.87 -0.24
C LEU A 119 19.52 -0.36 0.03
N ARG A 120 20.70 0.19 0.37
CA ARG A 120 20.88 1.61 0.69
C ARG A 120 20.69 2.56 -0.51
N PRO A 121 21.24 2.27 -1.70
CA PRO A 121 21.08 3.17 -2.84
C PRO A 121 19.61 3.18 -3.27
N LEU A 122 18.97 4.35 -3.20
CA LEU A 122 17.52 4.50 -3.40
C LEU A 122 17.05 3.93 -4.75
N ARG A 123 17.81 4.19 -5.83
CA ARG A 123 17.51 3.67 -7.16
C ARG A 123 17.56 2.14 -7.21
N PHE A 124 18.62 1.54 -6.65
CA PHE A 124 18.78 0.09 -6.58
C PHE A 124 17.65 -0.55 -5.77
N LYS A 125 17.31 0.03 -4.61
CA LYS A 125 16.18 -0.41 -3.79
C LYS A 125 14.87 -0.42 -4.57
N TYR A 126 14.53 0.66 -5.26
CA TYR A 126 13.27 0.73 -6.01
C TYR A 126 13.24 -0.27 -7.18
N GLU A 127 14.34 -0.46 -7.90
CA GLU A 127 14.44 -1.42 -8.99
C GLU A 127 14.22 -2.87 -8.49
N VAL A 128 14.96 -3.27 -7.43
CA VAL A 128 14.82 -4.60 -6.82
C VAL A 128 13.42 -4.83 -6.26
N VAL A 129 12.89 -3.85 -5.53
CA VAL A 129 11.55 -3.96 -4.92
C VAL A 129 10.45 -4.02 -5.98
N ALA A 130 10.55 -3.21 -7.05
CA ALA A 130 9.59 -3.25 -8.14
C ALA A 130 9.57 -4.61 -8.85
N GLN A 131 10.75 -5.16 -9.15
CA GLN A 131 10.87 -6.48 -9.80
C GLN A 131 10.35 -7.60 -8.89
N ALA A 132 10.70 -7.60 -7.60
CA ALA A 132 10.23 -8.59 -6.64
C ALA A 132 8.70 -8.52 -6.44
N MET A 133 8.12 -7.33 -6.30
CA MET A 133 6.66 -7.15 -6.21
C MET A 133 5.93 -7.64 -7.47
N ALA A 134 6.51 -7.40 -8.64
CA ALA A 134 5.95 -7.86 -9.91
C ALA A 134 5.97 -9.39 -10.01
N ALA A 135 7.08 -10.03 -9.61
CA ALA A 135 7.22 -11.49 -9.61
C ALA A 135 6.29 -12.17 -8.59
N CYS A 136 6.16 -11.61 -7.39
CA CYS A 136 5.31 -12.15 -6.33
C CYS A 136 3.83 -11.74 -6.44
N HIS A 137 3.46 -10.92 -7.44
CA HIS A 137 2.13 -10.31 -7.57
C HIS A 137 1.60 -9.68 -6.26
N THR A 138 2.50 -9.17 -5.42
CA THR A 138 2.20 -8.68 -4.07
C THR A 138 2.63 -7.22 -3.96
N ARG A 139 1.71 -6.36 -3.54
CA ARG A 139 1.98 -4.93 -3.39
C ARG A 139 2.36 -4.59 -1.95
N LEU A 140 3.52 -3.99 -1.76
CA LEU A 140 3.94 -3.50 -0.45
C LEU A 140 3.39 -2.10 -0.16
N PRO A 141 2.82 -1.85 1.02
CA PRO A 141 2.45 -0.49 1.46
C PRO A 141 3.70 0.36 1.75
N ASN A 142 3.60 1.66 1.53
CA ASN A 142 4.70 2.61 1.72
C ASN A 142 5.35 2.56 3.12
N ARG A 143 4.55 2.22 4.15
CA ARG A 143 5.06 2.05 5.52
C ARG A 143 6.11 0.93 5.61
N LEU A 144 5.89 -0.21 4.94
CA LEU A 144 6.83 -1.33 4.95
C LEU A 144 8.05 -1.01 4.09
N LEU A 145 7.87 -0.33 2.95
CA LEU A 145 8.97 0.08 2.07
C LEU A 145 10.04 0.91 2.78
N ASN A 146 9.66 1.75 3.73
CA ASN A 146 10.62 2.56 4.50
C ASN A 146 11.52 1.73 5.41
N ASN A 147 11.00 0.60 5.91
CA ASN A 147 11.71 -0.26 6.86
C ASN A 147 12.61 -1.30 6.18
N VAL A 148 12.48 -1.50 4.87
CA VAL A 148 13.30 -2.46 4.11
C VAL A 148 14.70 -1.88 3.87
N THR A 149 15.70 -2.44 4.54
CA THR A 149 17.13 -2.07 4.43
C THR A 149 17.99 -3.17 3.83
N THR A 150 17.58 -4.44 3.95
CA THR A 150 18.30 -5.62 3.43
C THR A 150 17.41 -6.48 2.52
N GLY A 151 18.03 -7.39 1.77
CA GLY A 151 17.30 -8.39 0.96
C GLY A 151 16.41 -9.30 1.80
N TYR A 152 16.88 -9.69 3.00
CA TYR A 152 16.09 -10.49 3.94
C TYR A 152 14.81 -9.77 4.40
N GLU A 153 14.92 -8.49 4.79
CA GLU A 153 13.76 -7.70 5.23
C GLU A 153 12.74 -7.50 4.10
N LEU A 154 13.19 -7.43 2.85
CA LEU A 154 12.29 -7.37 1.69
C LEU A 154 11.50 -8.68 1.54
N ALA A 155 12.18 -9.83 1.61
CA ALA A 155 11.53 -11.14 1.52
C ALA A 155 10.51 -11.35 2.64
N GLN A 156 10.88 -10.99 3.88
CA GLN A 156 9.96 -11.05 5.02
C GLN A 156 8.75 -10.13 4.84
N ALA A 157 8.95 -8.88 4.39
CA ALA A 157 7.85 -7.95 4.16
C ALA A 157 6.89 -8.44 3.07
N LEU A 158 7.40 -9.06 1.99
CA LEU A 158 6.59 -9.66 0.93
C LEU A 158 5.80 -10.85 1.46
N HIS A 159 6.42 -11.71 2.25
CA HIS A 159 5.76 -12.85 2.89
C HIS A 159 4.64 -12.39 3.83
N ASP A 160 4.91 -11.48 4.76
CA ASP A 160 3.93 -10.98 5.71
C ASP A 160 2.74 -10.32 5.00
N GLN A 161 3.02 -9.59 3.91
CA GLN A 161 1.99 -8.98 3.09
C GLN A 161 1.19 -10.02 2.30
N ALA A 162 1.82 -11.05 1.75
CA ALA A 162 1.16 -12.14 1.05
C ALA A 162 0.22 -12.91 2.01
N VAL A 163 0.68 -13.20 3.22
CA VAL A 163 -0.12 -13.82 4.29
C VAL A 163 -1.30 -12.92 4.69
N ALA A 164 -1.07 -11.62 4.89
CA ALA A 164 -2.13 -10.67 5.25
C ALA A 164 -3.17 -10.45 4.13
N THR A 165 -2.76 -10.60 2.86
CA THR A 165 -3.62 -10.42 1.69
C THR A 165 -4.28 -11.73 1.26
N SER A 166 -3.79 -12.87 1.75
CA SER A 166 -4.36 -14.18 1.43
C SER A 166 -5.85 -14.21 1.79
N PRO A 167 -6.75 -14.61 0.86
CA PRO A 167 -8.18 -14.62 1.10
C PRO A 167 -8.57 -15.54 2.28
N HIS A 168 -7.74 -16.52 2.61
CA HIS A 168 -7.94 -17.39 3.78
C HIS A 168 -7.64 -16.70 5.11
N ALA A 169 -6.81 -15.65 5.15
CA ALA A 169 -6.62 -14.85 6.36
C ALA A 169 -7.89 -14.07 6.74
N TYR A 170 -8.74 -13.75 5.75
CA TYR A 170 -10.04 -13.10 5.97
C TYR A 170 -11.17 -14.05 6.38
N VAL A 171 -10.99 -15.38 6.29
CA VAL A 171 -12.01 -16.34 6.73
C VAL A 171 -12.05 -16.47 8.27
N ALA A 172 -10.97 -16.07 8.97
CA ALA A 172 -10.90 -16.13 10.44
C ALA A 172 -11.12 -14.78 11.16
N GLN A 173 -11.10 -13.65 10.45
CA GLN A 173 -11.57 -12.39 11.01
C GLN A 173 -12.95 -12.09 10.43
N PRO A 174 -14.05 -12.35 11.18
CA PRO A 174 -15.34 -11.88 10.75
C PRO A 174 -15.19 -10.38 10.49
N ALA A 175 -15.56 -9.93 9.29
CA ALA A 175 -15.57 -8.52 8.88
C ALA A 175 -16.52 -7.64 9.73
N SER A 176 -16.90 -8.11 10.91
CA SER A 176 -17.24 -7.31 12.07
C SER A 176 -15.97 -6.70 12.65
N ILE A 177 -15.41 -5.71 11.95
CA ILE A 177 -14.83 -4.58 12.69
C ILE A 177 -16.02 -3.92 13.38
N GLU A 178 -16.47 -4.51 14.48
CA GLU A 178 -17.32 -3.83 15.43
C GLU A 178 -16.46 -2.66 15.91
N HIS A 179 -16.77 -1.49 15.37
CA HIS A 179 -16.06 -0.27 15.67
C HIS A 179 -16.06 -0.13 17.20
N LYS A 180 -14.91 0.10 17.85
CA LYS A 180 -14.84 0.19 19.33
C LYS A 180 -15.89 1.13 19.91
N VAL A 181 -16.23 2.17 19.15
CA VAL A 181 -17.31 3.12 19.43
C VAL A 181 -18.69 2.45 19.40
N ALA A 182 -19.00 1.65 18.36
CA ALA A 182 -20.25 0.91 18.28
C ALA A 182 -20.41 -0.06 19.46
N ARG A 183 -19.34 -0.78 19.83
CA ARG A 183 -19.36 -1.67 21.01
C ARG A 183 -19.56 -0.89 22.32
N TYR A 184 -18.90 0.26 22.48
CA TYR A 184 -19.09 1.14 23.64
C TYR A 184 -20.55 1.61 23.76
N PHE A 185 -21.18 2.00 22.65
CA PHE A 185 -22.58 2.40 22.64
C PHE A 185 -23.53 1.25 22.93
N GLU A 186 -23.23 0.03 22.47
CA GLU A 186 -24.02 -1.17 22.81
C GLU A 186 -23.92 -1.55 24.29
N GLU A 187 -22.74 -1.43 24.89
CA GLU A 187 -22.53 -1.71 26.32
C GLU A 187 -23.16 -0.64 27.23
N LYS A 188 -23.30 0.60 26.73
CA LYS A 188 -23.78 1.76 27.49
C LYS A 188 -25.15 2.29 27.05
N VAL A 189 -25.96 1.48 26.35
CA VAL A 189 -27.29 1.90 25.88
C VAL A 189 -28.16 2.47 27.01
N GLU A 190 -28.08 1.90 28.21
CA GLU A 190 -28.87 2.32 29.37
C GLU A 190 -28.43 3.67 29.97
N GLU A 191 -27.20 4.11 29.70
CA GLU A 191 -26.65 5.39 30.17
C GLU A 191 -26.86 6.53 29.15
N LEU A 192 -27.44 6.22 27.98
CA LEU A 192 -27.71 7.24 26.97
C LEU A 192 -28.91 8.10 27.36
N PRO A 193 -28.83 9.41 27.17
CA PRO A 193 -29.98 10.28 27.40
C PRO A 193 -31.11 9.92 26.43
N PRO A 194 -32.38 10.08 26.84
CA PRO A 194 -33.56 9.56 26.13
C PRO A 194 -33.79 10.16 24.74
N ASN A 195 -33.06 11.22 24.38
CA ASN A 195 -33.07 11.86 23.08
C ASN A 195 -32.02 11.32 22.10
N VAL A 196 -31.25 10.29 22.47
CA VAL A 196 -30.22 9.68 21.62
C VAL A 196 -30.65 8.29 21.17
N THR A 197 -30.82 8.11 19.86
CA THR A 197 -31.10 6.83 19.22
C THR A 197 -29.88 6.30 18.49
N PHE A 198 -29.42 5.09 18.85
CA PHE A 198 -28.34 4.40 18.15
C PHE A 198 -28.90 3.51 17.03
N ILE A 199 -28.45 3.72 15.79
CA ILE A 199 -28.90 2.97 14.62
C ILE A 199 -27.79 2.00 14.18
N LYS A 200 -27.99 0.70 14.40
CA LYS A 200 -27.05 -0.33 13.90
C LYS A 200 -27.34 -0.60 12.43
N PHE A 201 -26.48 -0.10 11.54
CA PHE A 201 -26.59 -0.35 10.12
C PHE A 201 -26.11 -1.78 9.79
N ASN A 202 -27.06 -2.68 9.47
CA ASN A 202 -26.73 -4.01 8.99
C ASN A 202 -26.73 -4.03 7.45
N LYS A 203 -25.52 -4.11 6.86
CA LYS A 203 -25.34 -4.15 5.40
C LYS A 203 -26.05 -5.32 4.72
N GLN A 204 -26.20 -6.45 5.40
CA GLN A 204 -26.85 -7.64 4.83
C GLN A 204 -28.37 -7.55 4.87
N ALA A 205 -28.94 -6.83 5.85
CA ALA A 205 -30.37 -6.78 6.03
C ALA A 205 -31.07 -5.68 5.22
N LYS A 206 -30.34 -4.65 4.72
CA LYS A 206 -30.93 -3.39 4.22
C LYS A 206 -32.06 -2.87 5.14
N ARG A 207 -31.98 -3.14 6.44
CA ARG A 207 -33.06 -2.92 7.40
C ARG A 207 -32.50 -2.25 8.63
N GLU A 208 -33.04 -1.08 8.94
CA GLU A 208 -32.74 -0.34 10.16
C GLU A 208 -33.39 -1.06 11.34
N VAL A 209 -32.60 -1.34 12.38
CA VAL A 209 -33.13 -1.80 13.67
C VAL A 209 -32.89 -0.67 14.66
N SER A 210 -33.89 0.18 14.84
CA SER A 210 -33.91 1.18 15.90
C SER A 210 -34.43 0.54 17.19
N LYS A 211 -33.62 0.54 18.25
CA LYS A 211 -34.15 0.35 19.61
C LYS A 211 -34.50 1.73 20.16
N VAL A 212 -35.78 1.98 20.36
CA VAL A 212 -36.27 3.15 21.10
C VAL A 212 -36.17 2.80 22.58
N ILE A 213 -35.43 3.60 23.35
CA ILE A 213 -35.34 3.45 24.80
C ILE A 213 -36.65 4.03 25.38
N PRO A 214 -37.48 3.23 26.07
CA PRO A 214 -38.67 3.76 26.73
C PRO A 214 -38.27 4.70 27.86
N ALA A 215 -39.02 5.80 28.00
CA ALA A 215 -38.83 6.83 29.02
C ALA A 215 -39.07 6.31 30.45
#